data_AF-A0A7W4ZAZ5-F1
#
_entry.id   AF-A0A7W4ZAZ5-F1
#
_cell.length_a   1.000
_cell.length_b   1.000
_cell.length_c   1.000
_cell.angle_alpha   90.00
_cell.angle_beta   90.00
_cell.angle_gamma   90.00
#
_symmetry.space_group_name_H-M   'P 1'
#
loop_
_entity.id
_entity.type
_entity.pdbx_description
1 polymer ?
#
loop_
_entity_poly.entity_id
_entity_poly.type
_entity_poly.pdbx_seq_one_letter_code
_entity_poly.pdbx_strand_id
1 'polypeptide(L)'
;MRYWILAIGFSTALTLPHILVTLSGVPSAEPEFQPREFGSQPAETEYSKDSQRGVVRVQGSSQPLTEKFIQQSVTKRSPEQSAYVSIWHWQGIREATASARGLDSEHHFASSYLVGFKPFKTKQLWVPLYTLAMHKEYQYDHLQYSGLADIWQTSRQAYYQKRGDCEDHAILLADWLIELGVDARVAMGTHNGEGHAWVVAIAGNKEYLLEATSKRRETSWQAMPLAELAEGYDVEFQFNRHFFWAKKGSRPTRKYRGSHWIKKSQFIRG
;
A
#
# COMPACT_ATOMS: atom_id res chain seq x y z
N MET A 1 16.25 -48.56 47.23
CA MET A 1 14.81 -48.84 47.34
C MET A 1 14.07 -47.52 47.31
N ARG A 2 13.10 -47.41 46.40
CA ARG A 2 12.38 -46.18 46.00
C ARG A 2 11.24 -45.86 46.98
N TYR A 3 11.05 -44.59 47.28
CA TYR A 3 9.75 -44.04 47.69
C TYR A 3 9.41 -42.86 46.78
N TRP A 4 8.29 -42.97 46.08
CA TRP A 4 7.60 -41.91 45.35
C TRP A 4 6.20 -41.80 45.98
N ILE A 5 5.81 -40.60 46.41
CA ILE A 5 4.43 -40.28 46.77
C ILE A 5 3.89 -39.39 45.66
N LEU A 6 2.89 -39.92 44.94
CA LEU A 6 2.06 -39.25 43.95
C LEU A 6 0.90 -38.55 44.67
N ALA A 7 0.71 -37.26 44.41
CA ALA A 7 -0.52 -36.54 44.73
C ALA A 7 -1.40 -36.51 43.46
N ILE A 8 -2.58 -37.13 43.55
CA ILE A 8 -3.63 -37.10 42.53
C ILE A 8 -4.63 -36.02 42.95
N GLY A 9 -4.75 -34.97 42.13
CA GLY A 9 -5.81 -33.96 42.25
C GLY A 9 -7.09 -34.43 41.56
N PHE A 10 -8.18 -34.47 42.32
CA PHE A 10 -9.54 -34.72 41.86
C PHE A 10 -10.04 -33.58 40.96
N SER A 11 -10.45 -33.90 39.72
CA SER A 11 -11.31 -33.02 38.90
C SER A 11 -12.77 -33.32 39.22
N THR A 12 -13.45 -32.37 39.86
CA THR A 12 -14.91 -32.38 40.04
C THR A 12 -15.57 -31.78 38.80
N ALA A 13 -16.43 -32.56 38.16
CA ALA A 13 -17.34 -32.11 37.13
C ALA A 13 -18.47 -31.29 37.77
N LEU A 14 -18.65 -30.04 37.33
CA LEU A 14 -19.79 -29.20 37.66
C LEU A 14 -20.73 -29.15 36.46
N THR A 15 -21.81 -29.93 36.56
CA THR A 15 -23.00 -29.87 35.72
C THR A 15 -23.83 -28.64 36.09
N LEU A 16 -24.12 -27.78 35.11
CA LEU A 16 -25.05 -26.65 35.29
C LEU A 16 -26.51 -27.11 35.19
N PRO A 17 -27.42 -26.61 36.05
CA PRO A 17 -28.83 -26.98 36.03
C PRO A 17 -29.63 -26.17 35.00
N HIS A 18 -30.49 -26.87 34.26
CA HIS A 18 -31.60 -26.28 33.52
C HIS A 18 -32.63 -25.71 34.50
N ILE A 19 -32.89 -24.40 34.41
CA ILE A 19 -34.06 -23.76 35.02
C ILE A 19 -35.04 -23.41 33.90
N LEU A 20 -36.22 -24.02 33.96
CA LEU A 20 -37.44 -23.57 33.30
C LEU A 20 -37.98 -22.35 34.08
N VAL A 21 -38.26 -21.25 33.39
CA VAL A 21 -39.23 -20.24 33.82
C VAL A 21 -40.23 -20.04 32.69
N THR A 22 -41.52 -20.16 33.05
CA THR A 22 -42.68 -20.09 32.17
C THR A 22 -43.22 -18.64 32.09
N LEU A 23 -43.62 -18.25 30.87
CA LEU A 23 -44.68 -17.30 30.50
C LEU A 23 -44.59 -15.83 30.94
N SER A 24 -44.34 -14.94 29.97
CA SER A 24 -45.11 -13.70 29.79
C SER A 24 -45.03 -13.27 28.32
N GLY A 25 -46.18 -13.11 27.68
CA GLY A 25 -46.27 -12.68 26.30
C GLY A 25 -45.72 -11.26 26.12
N VAL A 26 -44.69 -11.15 25.28
CA VAL A 26 -44.28 -9.91 24.62
C VAL A 26 -43.98 -10.33 23.18
N PRO A 27 -44.58 -9.70 22.15
CA PRO A 27 -44.24 -10.02 20.78
C PRO A 27 -42.77 -9.64 20.55
N SER A 28 -41.94 -10.66 20.31
CA SER A 28 -40.57 -10.48 19.83
C SER A 28 -40.63 -9.99 18.39
N ALA A 29 -40.71 -8.68 18.22
CA ALA A 29 -40.30 -8.06 16.97
C ALA A 29 -38.78 -8.16 16.89
N GLU A 30 -38.27 -9.28 16.37
CA GLU A 30 -36.92 -9.31 15.82
C GLU A 30 -36.90 -8.28 14.68
N PRO A 31 -36.00 -7.28 14.70
CA PRO A 31 -35.77 -6.50 13.51
C PRO A 31 -35.12 -7.45 12.51
N GLU A 32 -35.93 -7.93 11.57
CA GLU A 32 -35.48 -8.60 10.37
C GLU A 32 -34.48 -7.66 9.70
N PHE A 33 -33.19 -7.92 9.91
CA PHE A 33 -32.11 -7.21 9.26
C PHE A 33 -32.11 -7.66 7.80
N GLN A 34 -32.99 -7.05 7.02
CA GLN A 34 -32.89 -7.12 5.58
C GLN A 34 -31.55 -6.48 5.21
N PRO A 35 -30.61 -7.22 4.62
CA PRO A 35 -29.45 -6.60 4.02
C PRO A 35 -30.03 -5.60 3.03
N ARG A 36 -29.88 -4.30 3.29
CA ARG A 36 -30.04 -3.32 2.22
C ARG A 36 -29.05 -3.77 1.18
N GLU A 37 -29.56 -4.30 0.07
CA GLU A 37 -28.82 -4.39 -1.16
C GLU A 37 -28.29 -2.97 -1.37
N PHE A 38 -27.02 -2.76 -1.04
CA PHE A 38 -26.27 -1.65 -1.57
C PHE A 38 -26.34 -1.92 -3.05
N GLY A 39 -27.26 -1.22 -3.72
CA GLY A 39 -27.44 -1.28 -5.16
C GLY A 39 -26.09 -1.04 -5.79
N SER A 40 -25.42 -2.14 -6.12
CA SER A 40 -24.30 -2.19 -7.02
C SER A 40 -24.91 -1.98 -8.39
N GLN A 41 -25.32 -0.74 -8.68
CA GLN A 41 -25.19 -0.30 -10.03
C GLN A 41 -23.67 -0.19 -10.25
N PRO A 42 -23.06 -1.06 -11.08
CA PRO A 42 -21.74 -0.73 -11.56
C PRO A 42 -21.92 0.61 -12.25
N ALA A 43 -21.29 1.65 -11.71
CA ALA A 43 -21.07 2.82 -12.52
C ALA A 43 -20.38 2.29 -13.78
N GLU A 44 -21.06 2.38 -14.92
CA GLU A 44 -20.47 2.23 -16.24
C GLU A 44 -19.45 3.36 -16.41
N THR A 45 -18.37 3.30 -15.64
CA THR A 45 -17.16 4.03 -15.94
C THR A 45 -16.60 3.33 -17.15
N GLU A 46 -16.47 4.04 -18.27
CA GLU A 46 -15.59 3.65 -19.37
C GLU A 46 -14.38 2.94 -18.77
N TYR A 47 -14.19 1.67 -19.13
CA TYR A 47 -12.99 0.93 -18.78
C TYR A 47 -11.84 1.58 -19.55
N SER A 48 -11.39 2.74 -19.07
CA SER A 48 -10.10 3.30 -19.42
C SER A 48 -9.10 2.23 -19.04
N LYS A 49 -8.57 1.55 -20.06
CA LYS A 49 -7.53 0.54 -19.88
C LYS A 49 -6.39 1.23 -19.14
N ASP A 50 -6.01 0.67 -18.00
CA ASP A 50 -4.88 1.15 -17.20
C ASP A 50 -3.64 1.21 -18.11
N SER A 51 -3.27 2.41 -18.55
CA SER A 51 -2.12 2.59 -19.45
C SER A 51 -0.89 2.84 -18.62
N GLN A 52 -0.09 1.83 -18.31
CA GLN A 52 1.20 1.99 -17.62
C GLN A 52 2.32 2.55 -18.53
N ARG A 53 2.04 2.71 -19.83
CA ARG A 53 3.01 3.16 -20.81
C ARG A 53 3.34 4.63 -20.65
N GLY A 54 4.60 4.98 -20.87
CA GLY A 54 5.05 6.36 -20.88
C GLY A 54 6.55 6.50 -20.99
N VAL A 55 7.03 7.68 -20.66
CA VAL A 55 8.45 8.02 -20.62
C VAL A 55 8.78 8.82 -19.38
N VAL A 56 10.03 8.77 -18.93
CA VAL A 56 10.52 9.58 -17.82
C VAL A 56 11.46 10.66 -18.34
N ARG A 57 11.10 11.93 -18.13
CA ARG A 57 11.98 13.08 -18.35
C ARG A 57 12.79 13.32 -17.09
N VAL A 58 14.09 13.09 -17.15
CA VAL A 58 15.00 13.29 -16.01
C VAL A 58 15.52 14.73 -16.03
N GLN A 59 15.49 15.40 -14.89
CA GLN A 59 15.94 16.79 -14.78
C GLN A 59 17.44 16.88 -15.03
N GLY A 60 17.84 17.59 -16.08
CA GLY A 60 19.24 17.74 -16.50
C GLY A 60 19.70 16.71 -17.55
N SER A 61 18.82 15.83 -18.03
CA SER A 61 19.10 14.93 -19.15
C SER A 61 18.68 15.56 -20.48
N SER A 62 19.34 15.17 -21.58
CA SER A 62 19.00 15.65 -22.94
C SER A 62 17.94 14.78 -23.61
N GLN A 63 17.77 13.54 -23.16
CA GLN A 63 16.81 12.58 -23.70
C GLN A 63 15.99 11.94 -22.58
N PRO A 64 14.73 11.55 -22.86
CA PRO A 64 13.93 10.82 -21.90
C PRO A 64 14.42 9.37 -21.74
N LEU A 65 14.21 8.82 -20.54
CA LEU A 65 14.30 7.39 -20.28
C LEU A 65 12.99 6.72 -20.72
N THR A 66 13.06 5.64 -21.50
CA THR A 66 11.90 5.01 -22.14
C THR A 66 11.63 3.61 -21.61
N GLU A 67 10.38 3.15 -21.70
CA GLU A 67 10.00 1.77 -21.40
C GLU A 67 10.85 0.76 -22.19
N LYS A 68 11.05 1.01 -23.49
CA LYS A 68 11.91 0.16 -24.34
C LYS A 68 13.33 0.02 -23.77
N PHE A 69 13.92 1.11 -23.29
CA PHE A 69 15.26 1.07 -22.70
C PHE A 69 15.28 0.23 -21.42
N ILE A 70 14.29 0.40 -20.53
CA ILE A 70 14.27 -0.38 -19.28
C ILE A 70 14.05 -1.86 -19.57
N GLN A 71 13.16 -2.23 -20.51
CA GLN A 71 12.97 -3.64 -20.91
C GLN A 71 14.26 -4.25 -21.47
N GLN A 72 14.92 -3.54 -22.39
CA GLN A 72 16.19 -4.01 -22.97
C GLN A 72 17.31 -4.12 -21.95
N SER A 73 17.25 -3.35 -20.87
CA SER A 73 18.25 -3.37 -19.80
C SER A 73 17.96 -4.46 -18.77
N VAL A 74 16.69 -4.69 -18.42
CA VAL A 74 16.25 -5.73 -17.49
C VAL A 74 16.42 -7.12 -18.08
N THR A 75 16.10 -7.31 -19.36
CA THR A 75 16.24 -8.62 -20.06
C THR A 75 17.68 -9.13 -20.15
N LYS A 76 18.67 -8.26 -19.93
CA LYS A 76 20.09 -8.62 -19.87
C LYS A 76 20.55 -9.05 -18.47
N ARG A 77 19.72 -8.88 -17.45
CA ARG A 77 20.03 -9.25 -16.05
C ARG A 77 19.61 -10.67 -15.78
N SER A 78 20.13 -11.26 -14.70
CA SER A 78 19.61 -12.54 -14.23
C SER A 78 18.16 -12.41 -13.74
N PRO A 79 17.39 -13.52 -13.69
CA PRO A 79 16.05 -13.51 -13.11
C PRO A 79 16.02 -12.90 -11.70
N GLU A 80 16.99 -13.22 -10.86
CA GLU A 80 17.10 -12.72 -9.48
C GLU A 80 17.36 -11.22 -9.44
N GLN A 81 18.22 -10.71 -10.32
CA GLN A 81 18.54 -9.27 -10.42
C GLN A 81 17.42 -8.44 -11.03
N SER A 82 16.51 -9.07 -11.77
CA SER A 82 15.33 -8.44 -12.37
C SER A 82 14.06 -8.71 -11.55
N ALA A 83 14.16 -9.41 -10.42
CA ALA A 83 13.02 -9.79 -9.62
C ALA A 83 12.55 -8.67 -8.66
N TYR A 84 13.36 -7.62 -8.47
CA TYR A 84 13.12 -6.54 -7.51
C TYR A 84 12.99 -5.17 -8.18
N VAL A 85 12.51 -4.17 -7.42
CA VAL A 85 12.56 -2.75 -7.82
C VAL A 85 13.96 -2.37 -8.31
N SER A 86 14.00 -1.73 -9.48
CA SER A 86 15.20 -1.22 -10.11
C SER A 86 15.31 0.29 -9.95
N ILE A 87 16.34 0.77 -9.28
CA ILE A 87 16.70 2.19 -9.26
C ILE A 87 17.57 2.52 -10.46
N TRP A 88 17.13 3.47 -11.28
CA TRP A 88 17.80 3.83 -12.53
C TRP A 88 18.72 5.03 -12.37
N HIS A 89 19.86 4.97 -13.04
CA HIS A 89 20.72 6.11 -13.28
C HIS A 89 20.66 6.47 -14.76
N TRP A 90 20.64 7.76 -15.09
CA TRP A 90 20.44 8.19 -16.48
C TRP A 90 21.30 9.40 -16.82
N GLN A 91 22.13 9.26 -17.86
CA GLN A 91 22.99 10.35 -18.38
C GLN A 91 23.76 11.09 -17.27
N GLY A 92 24.42 10.34 -16.37
CA GLY A 92 25.20 10.90 -15.25
C GLY A 92 24.38 11.30 -14.03
N ILE A 93 23.05 11.19 -14.09
CA ILE A 93 22.16 11.52 -12.97
C ILE A 93 21.84 10.25 -12.21
N ARG A 94 22.33 10.18 -10.97
CA ARG A 94 22.03 9.10 -10.03
C ARG A 94 20.58 9.15 -9.56
N GLU A 95 20.04 7.99 -9.22
CA GLU A 95 18.68 7.78 -8.65
C GLU A 95 17.61 8.60 -9.40
N ALA A 96 17.61 8.49 -10.72
CA ALA A 96 16.78 9.30 -11.60
C ALA A 96 15.29 8.91 -11.52
N THR A 97 15.01 7.62 -11.39
CA THR A 97 13.65 7.05 -11.22
C THR A 97 13.76 5.61 -10.73
N ALA A 98 12.62 4.99 -10.42
CA ALA A 98 12.49 3.55 -10.18
C ALA A 98 11.59 2.87 -11.24
N SER A 99 11.76 1.56 -11.43
CA SER A 99 10.80 0.69 -12.10
C SER A 99 10.66 -0.63 -11.37
N ALA A 100 9.50 -1.27 -11.48
CA ALA A 100 9.22 -2.58 -10.90
C ALA A 100 8.54 -3.46 -11.94
N ARG A 101 8.44 -4.78 -11.69
CA ARG A 101 7.74 -5.70 -12.59
C ARG A 101 6.23 -5.61 -12.37
N GLY A 102 5.45 -5.62 -13.44
CA GLY A 102 3.98 -5.68 -13.37
C GLY A 102 3.44 -7.11 -13.53
N LEU A 103 2.11 -7.24 -13.43
CA LEU A 103 1.42 -8.51 -13.71
C LEU A 103 1.57 -9.01 -15.15
N ASP A 104 1.92 -8.13 -16.08
CA ASP A 104 2.26 -8.49 -17.47
C ASP A 104 3.71 -8.98 -17.65
N SER A 105 4.45 -9.14 -16.54
CA SER A 105 5.85 -9.53 -16.49
C SER A 105 6.84 -8.55 -17.12
N GLU A 106 6.39 -7.38 -17.57
CA GLU A 106 7.25 -6.29 -18.02
C GLU A 106 7.58 -5.36 -16.85
N HIS A 107 8.72 -4.67 -16.90
CA HIS A 107 8.96 -3.59 -15.95
C HIS A 107 8.14 -2.35 -16.33
N HIS A 108 7.69 -1.55 -15.37
CA HIS A 108 7.09 -0.25 -15.64
C HIS A 108 7.64 0.78 -14.66
N PHE A 109 7.69 2.05 -15.07
CA PHE A 109 8.12 3.11 -14.13
C PHE A 109 7.21 3.18 -12.90
N ALA A 110 7.78 3.38 -11.71
CA ALA A 110 7.02 3.37 -10.44
C ALA A 110 5.78 4.29 -10.46
N SER A 111 5.91 5.50 -11.02
CA SER A 111 4.80 6.45 -11.17
C SER A 111 3.66 5.94 -12.06
N SER A 112 3.92 5.01 -12.97
CA SER A 112 2.92 4.55 -13.95
C SER A 112 1.83 3.70 -13.31
N TYR A 113 2.11 3.06 -12.16
CA TYR A 113 1.19 2.23 -11.38
C TYR A 113 0.05 3.04 -10.71
N LEU A 114 0.21 4.35 -10.55
CA LEU A 114 -0.84 5.27 -10.08
C LEU A 114 -1.73 5.69 -11.27
N VAL A 115 -2.73 4.89 -11.60
CA VAL A 115 -3.50 4.98 -12.85
C VAL A 115 -4.70 5.94 -12.81
N GLY A 116 -4.89 6.72 -11.74
CA GLY A 116 -6.05 7.61 -11.61
C GLY A 116 -7.27 6.92 -11.03
N PHE A 117 -7.05 5.96 -10.12
CA PHE A 117 -8.13 5.13 -9.60
C PHE A 117 -8.63 5.60 -8.24
N LYS A 118 -9.96 5.74 -8.15
CA LYS A 118 -10.71 6.06 -6.93
C LYS A 118 -11.94 5.18 -6.85
N PRO A 119 -11.99 4.19 -5.94
CA PRO A 119 -13.13 3.30 -5.77
C PRO A 119 -14.46 4.03 -5.52
N PHE A 120 -14.43 5.04 -4.66
CA PHE A 120 -15.59 5.87 -4.36
C PHE A 120 -15.16 7.24 -3.83
N LYS A 121 -16.10 8.19 -3.85
CA LYS A 121 -15.89 9.57 -3.35
C LYS A 121 -16.12 9.62 -1.84
N THR A 122 -15.29 10.38 -1.15
CA THR A 122 -15.42 10.68 0.29
C THR A 122 -14.79 12.03 0.58
N LYS A 123 -15.26 12.73 1.61
CA LYS A 123 -14.62 13.97 2.09
C LYS A 123 -13.60 13.71 3.18
N GLN A 124 -13.65 12.53 3.80
CA GLN A 124 -12.85 12.16 4.94
C GLN A 124 -11.60 11.40 4.48
N LEU A 125 -10.43 12.00 4.67
CA LEU A 125 -9.15 11.46 4.21
C LEU A 125 -8.74 10.14 4.90
N TRP A 126 -9.34 9.84 6.06
CA TRP A 126 -9.12 8.57 6.74
C TRP A 126 -9.88 7.41 6.10
N VAL A 127 -10.98 7.66 5.39
CA VAL A 127 -11.82 6.58 4.83
C VAL A 127 -11.04 5.68 3.86
N PRO A 128 -10.27 6.20 2.88
CA PRO A 128 -9.44 5.36 2.02
C PRO A 128 -8.50 4.43 2.80
N LEU A 129 -7.76 4.99 3.77
CA LEU A 129 -6.80 4.25 4.59
C LEU A 129 -7.48 3.06 5.28
N TYR A 130 -8.58 3.30 5.97
CA TYR A 130 -9.25 2.24 6.73
C TYR A 130 -10.02 1.26 5.84
N THR A 131 -10.59 1.71 4.71
CA THR A 131 -11.17 0.80 3.73
C THR A 131 -10.12 -0.19 3.24
N LEU A 132 -8.95 0.29 2.83
CA LEU A 132 -7.83 -0.56 2.42
C LEU A 132 -7.38 -1.50 3.53
N ALA A 133 -7.14 -0.97 4.73
CA ALA A 133 -6.71 -1.77 5.87
C ALA A 133 -7.69 -2.90 6.22
N MET A 134 -8.99 -2.70 5.99
CA MET A 134 -10.02 -3.71 6.26
C MET A 134 -10.28 -4.67 5.10
N HIS A 135 -10.05 -4.26 3.84
CA HIS A 135 -10.47 -5.03 2.65
C HIS A 135 -9.34 -5.81 1.97
N LYS A 136 -8.10 -5.32 2.03
CA LYS A 136 -6.94 -5.96 1.37
C LYS A 136 -6.11 -6.73 2.39
N GLU A 137 -5.86 -8.00 2.15
CA GLU A 137 -5.02 -8.86 2.98
C GLU A 137 -3.55 -8.66 2.62
N TYR A 138 -2.69 -8.55 3.64
CA TYR A 138 -1.24 -8.49 3.42
C TYR A 138 -0.71 -9.89 3.06
N GLN A 139 -0.01 -10.00 1.93
CA GLN A 139 0.68 -11.23 1.53
C GLN A 139 1.91 -10.88 0.70
N TYR A 140 3.07 -11.46 1.04
CA TYR A 140 4.29 -11.32 0.25
C TYR A 140 4.15 -11.94 -1.14
N ASP A 141 4.74 -11.29 -2.14
CA ASP A 141 4.64 -11.72 -3.54
C ASP A 141 5.16 -13.11 -3.84
N HIS A 142 6.24 -13.55 -3.20
CA HIS A 142 6.77 -14.89 -3.42
C HIS A 142 5.78 -15.99 -3.00
N LEU A 143 4.84 -15.68 -2.08
CA LEU A 143 3.74 -16.57 -1.69
C LEU A 143 2.55 -16.50 -2.66
N GLN A 144 2.38 -15.36 -3.34
CA GLN A 144 1.25 -15.09 -4.23
C GLN A 144 1.53 -15.50 -5.69
N TYR A 145 2.77 -15.34 -6.16
CA TYR A 145 3.16 -15.46 -7.57
C TYR A 145 4.24 -16.53 -7.81
N SER A 146 4.08 -17.71 -7.19
CA SER A 146 4.94 -18.88 -7.45
C SER A 146 6.45 -18.62 -7.30
N GLY A 147 6.83 -17.80 -6.31
CA GLY A 147 8.23 -17.49 -6.01
C GLY A 147 8.81 -16.24 -6.70
N LEU A 148 8.02 -15.46 -7.45
CA LEU A 148 8.43 -14.14 -7.93
C LEU A 148 8.56 -13.16 -6.75
N ALA A 149 9.62 -12.34 -6.73
CA ALA A 149 10.00 -11.61 -5.52
C ALA A 149 9.30 -10.25 -5.32
N ASP A 150 8.93 -9.54 -6.40
CA ASP A 150 8.44 -8.15 -6.38
C ASP A 150 7.61 -7.87 -7.66
N ILE A 151 6.28 -7.97 -7.55
CA ILE A 151 5.27 -7.86 -8.61
C ILE A 151 4.26 -6.81 -8.20
N TRP A 152 4.41 -5.63 -8.78
CA TRP A 152 3.55 -4.50 -8.45
C TRP A 152 2.22 -4.59 -9.20
N GLN A 153 1.15 -4.24 -8.49
CA GLN A 153 -0.19 -4.06 -9.02
C GLN A 153 -0.44 -2.56 -9.26
N THR A 154 -1.10 -2.20 -10.37
CA THR A 154 -1.64 -0.83 -10.51
C THR A 154 -2.66 -0.55 -9.42
N SER A 155 -2.94 0.71 -9.11
CA SER A 155 -3.92 1.08 -8.08
C SER A 155 -5.29 0.42 -8.31
N ARG A 156 -5.76 0.32 -9.57
CA ARG A 156 -7.01 -0.40 -9.89
C ARG A 156 -6.89 -1.90 -9.66
N GLN A 157 -5.82 -2.54 -10.13
CA GLN A 157 -5.57 -3.97 -9.90
C GLN A 157 -5.51 -4.27 -8.40
N ALA A 158 -4.81 -3.44 -7.63
CA ALA A 158 -4.65 -3.54 -6.19
C ALA A 158 -5.97 -3.48 -5.42
N TYR A 159 -7.00 -2.82 -5.96
CA TYR A 159 -8.31 -2.75 -5.33
C TYR A 159 -9.14 -4.01 -5.55
N TYR A 160 -9.12 -4.54 -6.77
CA TYR A 160 -9.90 -5.74 -7.12
C TYR A 160 -9.22 -7.02 -6.65
N GLN A 161 -7.89 -7.03 -6.52
CA GLN A 161 -7.16 -8.13 -5.91
C GLN A 161 -7.20 -8.03 -4.39
N LYS A 162 -7.75 -9.07 -3.75
CA LYS A 162 -7.84 -9.15 -2.28
C LYS A 162 -6.48 -9.14 -1.58
N ARG A 163 -5.39 -9.47 -2.28
CA ARG A 163 -4.07 -9.69 -1.69
C ARG A 163 -2.99 -8.85 -2.38
N GLY A 164 -1.95 -8.54 -1.62
CA GLY A 164 -0.77 -7.79 -2.03
C GLY A 164 0.04 -7.40 -0.80
N ASP A 165 1.25 -6.92 -0.98
CA ASP A 165 2.16 -6.50 0.08
C ASP A 165 2.24 -4.97 0.18
N CYS A 166 3.37 -4.44 0.62
CA CYS A 166 3.48 -3.06 1.11
C CYS A 166 3.25 -2.03 0.01
N GLU A 167 3.82 -2.24 -1.17
CA GLU A 167 3.72 -1.35 -2.31
C GLU A 167 2.33 -1.33 -2.90
N ASP A 168 1.64 -2.47 -2.98
CA ASP A 168 0.30 -2.55 -3.58
C ASP A 168 -0.70 -1.75 -2.75
N HIS A 169 -0.59 -1.89 -1.43
CA HIS A 169 -1.34 -1.09 -0.47
C HIS A 169 -1.00 0.40 -0.61
N ALA A 170 0.28 0.74 -0.74
CA ALA A 170 0.72 2.12 -0.84
C ALA A 170 0.31 2.79 -2.17
N ILE A 171 0.43 2.10 -3.30
CA ILE A 171 0.06 2.57 -4.64
C ILE A 171 -1.42 2.92 -4.69
N LEU A 172 -2.30 2.00 -4.24
CA LEU A 172 -3.74 2.25 -4.23
C LEU A 172 -4.11 3.38 -3.28
N LEU A 173 -3.58 3.39 -2.05
CA LEU A 173 -3.90 4.45 -1.10
C LEU A 173 -3.44 5.82 -1.60
N ALA A 174 -2.22 5.94 -2.12
CA ALA A 174 -1.69 7.19 -2.64
C ALA A 174 -2.53 7.69 -3.83
N ASP A 175 -2.85 6.82 -4.78
CA ASP A 175 -3.60 7.21 -5.98
C ASP A 175 -5.03 7.65 -5.66
N TRP A 176 -5.69 6.96 -4.71
CA TRP A 176 -7.00 7.35 -4.22
C TRP A 176 -6.96 8.72 -3.53
N LEU A 177 -5.98 8.98 -2.68
CA LEU A 177 -5.82 10.29 -2.02
C LEU A 177 -5.52 11.41 -3.02
N ILE A 178 -4.70 11.15 -4.05
CA ILE A 178 -4.46 12.08 -5.16
C ILE A 178 -5.79 12.40 -5.88
N GLU A 179 -6.60 11.40 -6.17
CA GLU A 179 -7.93 11.58 -6.77
C GLU A 179 -8.93 12.33 -5.86
N LEU A 180 -8.65 12.42 -4.56
CA LEU A 180 -9.40 13.24 -3.61
C LEU A 180 -8.80 14.66 -3.45
N GLY A 181 -7.77 15.01 -4.23
CA GLY A 181 -7.13 16.32 -4.23
C GLY A 181 -6.05 16.51 -3.16
N VAL A 182 -5.54 15.43 -2.58
CA VAL A 182 -4.46 15.46 -1.59
C VAL A 182 -3.11 15.33 -2.29
N ASP A 183 -2.09 16.07 -1.86
CA ASP A 183 -0.70 15.75 -2.22
C ASP A 183 -0.28 14.50 -1.45
N ALA A 184 -0.51 13.34 -2.07
CA ALA A 184 -0.10 12.04 -1.55
C ALA A 184 0.98 11.42 -2.42
N ARG A 185 1.88 10.69 -1.77
CA ARG A 185 3.06 10.10 -2.39
C ARG A 185 3.29 8.72 -1.80
N VAL A 186 3.74 7.78 -2.63
CA VAL A 186 4.34 6.54 -2.17
C VAL A 186 5.77 6.85 -1.74
N ALA A 187 6.14 6.47 -0.53
CA ALA A 187 7.47 6.54 0.02
C ALA A 187 8.09 5.13 0.01
N MET A 188 9.37 5.04 -0.39
CA MET A 188 10.14 3.80 -0.37
C MET A 188 11.40 3.99 0.46
N GLY A 189 11.76 2.97 1.22
CA GLY A 189 12.95 2.95 2.05
C GLY A 189 12.92 1.73 2.95
N THR A 190 13.19 1.90 4.24
CA THR A 190 13.14 0.83 5.22
C THR A 190 12.23 1.14 6.40
N HIS A 191 11.65 0.09 6.98
CA HIS A 191 10.99 0.14 8.28
C HIS A 191 11.64 -0.92 9.18
N ASN A 192 12.28 -0.47 10.27
CA ASN A 192 13.09 -1.32 11.16
C ASN A 192 14.19 -2.13 10.44
N GLY A 193 14.76 -1.57 9.37
CA GLY A 193 15.85 -2.17 8.61
C GLY A 193 15.41 -3.08 7.45
N GLU A 194 14.11 -3.35 7.31
CA GLU A 194 13.56 -4.14 6.20
C GLU A 194 13.01 -3.21 5.12
N GLY A 195 13.19 -3.58 3.84
CA GLY A 195 12.65 -2.83 2.71
C GLY A 195 11.13 -2.69 2.82
N HIS A 196 10.62 -1.47 2.66
CA HIS A 196 9.21 -1.18 2.90
C HIS A 196 8.71 -0.02 2.06
N ALA A 197 7.40 -0.04 1.78
CA ALA A 197 6.68 1.04 1.11
C ALA A 197 5.46 1.49 1.92
N TRP A 198 5.24 2.80 1.97
CA TRP A 198 4.12 3.41 2.70
C TRP A 198 3.63 4.67 2.00
N VAL A 199 2.54 5.26 2.49
CA VAL A 199 2.01 6.51 1.95
C VAL A 199 2.33 7.67 2.87
N VAL A 200 2.70 8.78 2.24
CA VAL A 200 2.74 10.07 2.91
C VAL A 200 1.67 10.96 2.31
N ALA A 201 0.80 11.49 3.16
CA ALA A 201 -0.20 12.48 2.79
C ALA A 201 0.19 13.85 3.35
N ILE A 202 0.15 14.86 2.48
CA ILE A 202 0.38 16.26 2.84
C ILE A 202 -0.97 16.96 2.75
N ALA A 203 -1.49 17.36 3.91
CA ALA A 203 -2.75 18.09 4.01
C ALA A 203 -2.55 19.35 4.87
N GLY A 204 -2.73 20.51 4.24
CA GLY A 204 -2.41 21.80 4.85
C GLY A 204 -0.91 21.91 5.19
N ASN A 205 -0.61 22.23 6.46
CA ASN A 205 0.76 22.32 6.95
C ASN A 205 1.28 21.02 7.57
N LYS A 206 0.47 19.95 7.63
CA LYS A 206 0.84 18.69 8.27
C LYS A 206 1.22 17.62 7.25
N GLU A 207 2.05 16.68 7.73
CA GLU A 207 2.49 15.50 7.00
C GLU A 207 2.06 14.27 7.80
N TYR A 208 1.46 13.31 7.12
CA TYR A 208 0.91 12.10 7.74
C TYR A 208 1.57 10.88 7.13
N LEU A 209 2.01 9.94 7.97
CA LEU A 209 2.50 8.64 7.53
C LEU A 209 1.35 7.64 7.66
N LEU A 210 0.95 7.05 6.53
CA LEU A 210 -0.21 6.18 6.44
C LEU A 210 0.23 4.76 6.08
N GLU A 211 -0.01 3.84 7.00
CA GLU A 211 0.33 2.43 6.87
C GLU A 211 -0.93 1.60 6.61
N ALA A 212 -1.26 1.37 5.34
CA ALA A 212 -2.45 0.61 4.95
C ALA A 212 -2.30 -0.91 5.21
N THR A 213 -1.08 -1.40 5.44
CA THR A 213 -0.85 -2.79 5.84
C THR A 213 -1.20 -3.04 7.32
N SER A 214 -1.18 -1.98 8.15
CA SER A 214 -1.48 -2.07 9.57
C SER A 214 -2.96 -2.39 9.79
N LYS A 215 -3.21 -3.54 10.40
CA LYS A 215 -4.55 -3.96 10.85
C LYS A 215 -4.89 -3.45 12.24
N ARG A 216 -4.00 -2.64 12.85
CA ARG A 216 -4.24 -2.10 14.19
C ARG A 216 -5.47 -1.20 14.15
N ARG A 217 -6.48 -1.61 14.89
CA ARG A 217 -7.66 -0.80 15.18
C ARG A 217 -7.24 0.23 16.21
N GLU A 218 -6.67 1.35 15.76
CA GLU A 218 -6.44 2.48 16.65
C GLU A 218 -7.77 2.89 17.27
N THR A 219 -7.77 3.22 18.56
CA THR A 219 -8.96 3.60 19.34
C THR A 219 -9.66 4.85 18.79
N SER A 220 -9.01 5.57 17.86
CA SER A 220 -9.52 6.73 17.13
C SER A 220 -9.47 6.47 15.62
N TRP A 221 -10.59 6.00 15.05
CA TRP A 221 -10.76 5.72 13.61
C TRP A 221 -10.84 6.99 12.74
N GLN A 222 -10.66 8.17 13.32
CA GLN A 222 -10.87 9.44 12.62
C GLN A 222 -9.57 10.24 12.41
N ALA A 223 -8.43 9.76 12.95
CA ALA A 223 -7.17 10.50 12.93
C ALA A 223 -6.11 9.80 12.07
N MET A 224 -5.50 10.56 11.16
CA MET A 224 -4.32 10.11 10.43
C MET A 224 -3.06 10.28 11.31
N PRO A 225 -2.11 9.32 11.33
CA PRO A 225 -0.89 9.42 12.14
C PRO A 225 0.02 10.54 11.64
N LEU A 226 0.54 11.39 12.53
CA LEU A 226 1.51 12.40 12.18
C LEU A 226 2.86 11.76 11.83
N ALA A 227 3.42 12.15 10.68
CA ALA A 227 4.69 11.62 10.21
C ALA A 227 5.85 11.87 11.20
N GLU A 228 5.86 13.02 11.89
CA GLU A 228 6.92 13.38 12.85
C GLU A 228 7.01 12.43 14.06
N LEU A 229 5.92 11.73 14.37
CA LEU A 229 5.81 10.78 15.47
C LEU A 229 6.12 9.34 15.05
N ALA A 230 6.24 9.07 13.75
CA ALA A 230 6.47 7.72 13.25
C ALA A 230 7.95 7.31 13.40
N GLU A 231 8.18 6.23 14.13
CA GLU A 231 9.52 5.71 14.42
C GLU A 231 9.86 4.50 13.55
N GLY A 232 11.16 4.19 13.41
CA GLY A 232 11.61 3.02 12.64
C GLY A 232 11.61 3.19 11.12
N TYR A 233 11.00 4.25 10.58
CA TYR A 233 10.99 4.54 9.14
C TYR A 233 12.22 5.35 8.72
N ASP A 234 12.95 4.87 7.71
CA ASP A 234 13.97 5.63 6.99
C ASP A 234 13.64 5.66 5.49
N VAL A 235 13.31 6.85 5.00
CA VAL A 235 12.88 7.06 3.61
C VAL A 235 14.05 7.41 2.71
N GLU A 236 14.06 6.84 1.50
CA GLU A 236 15.05 7.12 0.47
C GLU A 236 14.44 7.81 -0.75
N PHE A 237 13.26 7.34 -1.17
CA PHE A 237 12.58 7.82 -2.38
C PHE A 237 11.11 8.16 -2.10
N GLN A 238 10.58 9.07 -2.90
CA GLN A 238 9.15 9.33 -2.97
C GLN A 238 8.72 9.38 -4.43
N PHE A 239 7.51 8.94 -4.74
CA PHE A 239 6.90 9.17 -6.04
C PHE A 239 5.39 9.38 -5.95
N ASN A 240 4.86 10.07 -6.93
CA ASN A 240 3.43 10.13 -7.20
C ASN A 240 3.19 9.87 -8.69
N ARG A 241 1.97 10.12 -9.18
CA ARG A 241 1.59 9.90 -10.58
C ARG A 241 2.50 10.59 -11.60
N HIS A 242 3.14 11.70 -11.22
CA HIS A 242 3.87 12.56 -12.14
C HIS A 242 5.35 12.67 -11.85
N PHE A 243 5.78 12.56 -10.61
CA PHE A 243 7.14 12.93 -10.23
C PHE A 243 7.78 11.88 -9.33
N PHE A 244 9.11 11.81 -9.43
CA PHE A 244 9.97 11.03 -8.57
C PHE A 244 10.96 11.94 -7.84
N TRP A 245 11.17 11.68 -6.56
CA TRP A 245 12.10 12.40 -5.70
C TRP A 245 13.04 11.43 -5.00
N ALA A 246 14.28 11.89 -4.79
CA ALA A 246 15.26 11.22 -3.95
C ALA A 246 15.65 12.10 -2.76
N LYS A 247 15.88 11.48 -1.60
CA LYS A 247 16.39 12.16 -0.41
C LYS A 247 17.85 12.55 -0.61
N LYS A 248 18.19 13.79 -0.27
CA LYS A 248 19.56 14.30 -0.27
C LYS A 248 20.27 13.86 1.01
N GLY A 249 21.32 13.05 0.85
CA GLY A 249 22.16 12.58 1.94
C GLY A 249 21.53 11.43 2.73
N SER A 250 22.30 10.86 3.64
CA SER A 250 21.96 9.62 4.36
C SER A 250 21.28 9.84 5.71
N ARG A 251 21.12 11.09 6.17
CA ARG A 251 20.50 11.34 7.48
C ARG A 251 19.02 10.90 7.47
N PRO A 252 18.56 10.14 8.47
CA PRO A 252 17.14 9.85 8.62
C PRO A 252 16.33 11.14 8.75
N THR A 253 15.10 11.13 8.24
CA THR A 253 14.18 12.26 8.35
C THR A 253 12.75 11.77 8.40
N ARG A 254 11.95 12.43 9.24
CA ARG A 254 10.49 12.25 9.30
C ARG A 254 9.73 13.38 8.59
N LYS A 255 10.47 14.26 7.90
CA LYS A 255 9.94 15.37 7.10
C LYS A 255 9.96 15.00 5.63
N TYR A 256 8.80 14.94 5.01
CA TYR A 256 8.61 14.48 3.63
C TYR A 256 8.53 15.62 2.61
N ARG A 257 8.59 16.87 3.09
CA ARG A 257 8.87 18.08 2.30
C ARG A 257 10.13 18.78 2.80
N GLY A 258 10.67 19.66 1.98
CA GLY A 258 11.83 20.49 2.30
C GLY A 258 12.93 20.40 1.24
N SER A 259 14.01 21.15 1.47
CA SER A 259 15.15 21.25 0.55
C SER A 259 16.00 19.98 0.47
N HIS A 260 15.80 19.03 1.39
CA HIS A 260 16.43 17.71 1.34
C HIS A 260 15.73 16.74 0.38
N TRP A 261 14.62 17.13 -0.25
CA TRP A 261 13.99 16.34 -1.31
C TRP A 261 14.30 16.91 -2.68
N ILE A 262 15.01 16.15 -3.50
CA ILE A 262 15.38 16.56 -4.86
C ILE A 262 14.40 15.93 -5.82
N LYS A 263 13.62 16.76 -6.54
CA LYS A 263 12.83 16.27 -7.68
C LYS A 263 13.79 15.82 -8.77
N LYS A 264 13.71 14.55 -9.15
CA LYS A 264 14.67 13.92 -10.07
C LYS A 264 14.13 13.84 -11.48
N SER A 265 12.85 13.52 -11.60
CA SER A 265 12.24 13.28 -12.90
C SER A 265 10.73 13.45 -12.89
N GLN A 266 10.17 13.50 -14.09
CA GLN A 266 8.74 13.52 -14.35
C GLN A 266 8.37 12.34 -15.26
N PHE A 267 7.39 11.54 -14.84
CA PHE A 267 6.73 10.56 -15.68
C PHE A 267 5.67 11.24 -16.55
N ILE A 268 5.69 10.93 -17.84
CA ILE A 268 4.74 11.39 -18.84
C ILE A 268 4.07 10.14 -19.40
N ARG A 269 2.80 9.98 -19.03
CA ARG A 269 1.96 8.89 -19.54
C ARG A 269 1.72 9.07 -21.04
N GLY A 270 1.80 7.97 -21.79
CA GLY A 270 1.56 7.92 -23.23
C GLY A 270 0.12 7.59 -23.61
#